data_AF-A0A383BL78-F1
#
_entry.id   AF-A0A383BL78-F1
#
_cell.length_a   1.000
_cell.length_b   1.000
_cell.length_c   1.000
_cell.angle_alpha   90.00
_cell.angle_beta   90.00
_cell.angle_gamma   90.00
#
_symmetry.space_group_name_H-M   'P 1'
#
loop_
_entity.id
_entity.type
_entity.pdbx_description
1 polymer ?
#
loop_
_entity_poly.entity_id
_entity_poly.type
_entity_poly.pdbx_seq_one_letter_code
_entity_poly.pdbx_strand_id
1 'polypeptide(L)'
;MMTTNDYMRELQKERIRTHEKKNYKFSENEILFDVQSYIDDTYFSHYAKEPKQATELIIENGLGDGFCIGNILKYAQRYGKKDGHNKNDLFKVIHYAIIQLSQDHYK
;
A
#
# COMPACT_ATOMS: atom_id res chain seq x y z
N MET A 1 -17.39 15.11 -13.45
CA MET A 1 -16.33 16.06 -13.03
C MET A 1 -15.28 15.27 -12.27
N MET A 2 -14.00 15.52 -12.55
CA MET A 2 -12.89 14.88 -11.85
C MET A 2 -12.86 15.39 -10.40
N THR A 3 -12.67 14.50 -9.42
CA THR A 3 -12.62 14.92 -8.02
C THR A 3 -11.28 15.60 -7.71
N THR A 4 -11.22 16.36 -6.61
CA THR A 4 -9.95 16.93 -6.12
C THR A 4 -8.89 15.84 -5.94
N ASN A 5 -9.28 14.65 -5.47
CA ASN A 5 -8.35 13.53 -5.28
C ASN A 5 -7.84 12.98 -6.62
N ASP A 6 -8.72 12.87 -7.62
CA ASP A 6 -8.32 12.45 -8.95
C ASP A 6 -7.34 13.47 -9.56
N TYR A 7 -7.55 14.77 -9.35
CA TYR A 7 -6.64 15.83 -9.82
C TYR A 7 -5.27 15.79 -9.15
N MET A 8 -5.23 15.61 -7.82
CA MET A 8 -3.96 15.48 -7.09
C MET A 8 -3.16 14.25 -7.53
N ARG A 9 -3.85 13.14 -7.86
CA ARG A 9 -3.22 11.94 -8.42
C ARG A 9 -2.57 12.19 -9.77
N GLU A 10 -3.26 12.86 -10.68
CA GLU A 10 -2.70 13.17 -12.01
C GLU A 10 -1.48 14.10 -11.90
N LEU A 11 -1.53 15.12 -11.02
CA LEU A 11 -0.36 15.98 -10.76
C LEU A 11 0.84 15.21 -10.17
N GLN A 12 0.60 14.26 -9.26
CA GLN A 12 1.67 13.40 -8.74
C GLN A 12 2.24 12.48 -9.82
N LYS A 13 1.41 11.91 -10.71
CA LYS A 13 1.90 11.12 -11.86
C LYS A 13 2.81 11.94 -12.76
N GLU A 14 2.43 13.18 -13.08
CA GLU A 14 3.25 14.08 -13.89
C GLU A 14 4.56 14.44 -13.21
N ARG A 15 4.55 14.67 -11.89
CA ARG A 15 5.76 14.96 -11.11
C ARG A 15 6.73 13.77 -11.04
N ILE A 16 6.23 12.54 -10.90
CA ILE A 16 7.06 11.33 -10.90
C ILE A 16 7.64 11.06 -12.30
N ARG A 17 6.89 11.36 -13.36
CA ARG A 17 7.38 11.26 -14.75
C ARG A 17 8.51 12.25 -15.07
N THR A 18 8.63 13.34 -14.31
CA THR A 18 9.56 14.45 -14.57
C THR A 18 10.80 14.46 -13.68
N HIS A 19 10.82 13.73 -12.56
CA HIS A 19 12.06 13.49 -11.80
C HIS A 19 12.90 12.37 -12.45
N GLU A 20 14.21 12.61 -12.55
CA GLU A 20 15.20 11.82 -13.29
C GLU A 20 14.87 10.32 -13.34
N LYS A 21 14.65 9.84 -14.57
CA LYS A 21 14.55 8.43 -14.91
C LYS A 21 15.80 7.70 -14.40
N LYS A 22 15.73 7.13 -13.20
CA LYS A 22 16.35 5.81 -13.02
C LYS A 22 15.69 4.92 -14.06
N ASN A 23 16.49 4.33 -14.95
CA ASN A 23 16.01 3.40 -15.97
C ASN A 23 15.53 2.10 -15.33
N TYR A 24 14.38 2.19 -14.66
CA TYR A 24 13.63 1.09 -14.10
C TYR A 24 13.20 0.14 -15.22
N LYS A 25 13.50 -1.15 -15.07
CA LYS A 25 13.39 -2.15 -16.15
C LYS A 25 11.98 -2.75 -16.24
N PHE A 26 11.25 -2.72 -15.13
CA PHE A 26 9.98 -3.41 -14.91
C PHE A 26 8.84 -2.44 -14.58
N SER A 27 8.94 -1.19 -15.06
CA SER A 27 7.97 -0.12 -14.77
C SER A 27 7.82 0.20 -13.28
N GLU A 28 8.90 0.06 -12.50
CA GLU A 28 8.89 0.26 -11.06
C GLU A 28 8.38 1.65 -10.67
N ASN A 29 8.64 2.67 -11.48
CA ASN A 29 8.10 4.02 -11.28
C ASN A 29 6.56 4.07 -11.29
N GLU A 30 5.92 3.35 -12.21
CA GLU A 30 4.45 3.28 -12.30
C GLU A 30 3.88 2.42 -11.18
N ILE A 31 4.53 1.28 -10.89
CA ILE A 31 4.11 0.37 -9.82
C ILE A 31 4.18 1.04 -8.45
N LEU A 32 5.26 1.79 -8.18
CA LEU A 32 5.41 2.52 -6.92
C LEU A 32 4.33 3.61 -6.76
N PHE A 33 3.97 4.30 -7.85
CA PHE A 33 2.86 5.26 -7.83
C PHE A 33 1.52 4.58 -7.53
N ASP A 34 1.24 3.44 -8.17
CA ASP A 34 0.01 2.67 -7.94
C ASP A 34 -0.08 2.14 -6.49
N VAL A 35 1.05 1.65 -5.95
CA VAL A 35 1.14 1.21 -4.55
C VAL A 35 0.88 2.37 -3.59
N GLN A 36 1.51 3.53 -3.82
CA GLN A 36 1.28 4.72 -3.01
C GLN A 36 -0.20 5.13 -3.04
N SER A 37 -0.79 5.21 -4.24
CA SER A 37 -2.21 5.54 -4.41
C SER A 37 -3.13 4.58 -3.65
N TYR A 38 -2.83 3.27 -3.69
CA TYR A 38 -3.56 2.25 -2.94
C TYR A 38 -3.46 2.44 -1.42
N ILE A 39 -2.28 2.78 -0.91
CA ILE A 39 -2.06 3.06 0.52
C ILE A 39 -2.86 4.31 0.92
N ASP A 40 -2.77 5.39 0.14
CA ASP A 40 -3.48 6.64 0.41
C ASP A 40 -5.00 6.42 0.49
N ASP A 41 -5.58 5.64 -0.44
CA ASP A 41 -7.00 5.29 -0.42
C ASP A 41 -7.38 4.45 0.81
N THR A 42 -6.49 3.56 1.23
CA THR A 42 -6.68 2.71 2.41
C THR A 42 -6.76 3.59 3.66
N TYR A 43 -5.82 4.51 3.83
CA TYR A 43 -5.82 5.46 4.94
C TYR A 43 -7.05 6.37 4.91
N PHE A 44 -7.37 6.96 3.75
CA PHE A 44 -8.57 7.80 3.61
C PHE A 44 -9.85 7.05 4.01
N SER A 45 -10.01 5.80 3.58
CA SER A 45 -11.18 4.97 3.91
C SER A 45 -11.29 4.63 5.39
N HIS A 46 -10.16 4.50 6.10
CA HIS A 46 -10.12 4.15 7.52
C HIS A 46 -10.33 5.37 8.43
N TYR A 47 -9.63 6.48 8.18
CA TYR A 47 -9.75 7.69 8.99
C TYR A 47 -11.02 8.50 8.70
N ALA A 48 -11.70 8.24 7.58
CA ALA A 48 -13.03 8.79 7.35
C ALA A 48 -14.10 8.20 8.29
N LYS A 49 -13.82 7.04 8.92
CA LYS A 49 -14.82 6.28 9.68
C LYS A 49 -14.50 6.15 11.17
N GLU A 50 -13.23 6.01 11.53
CA GLU A 50 -12.81 5.80 12.92
C GLU A 50 -11.54 6.61 13.24
N PRO A 51 -11.38 7.10 14.49
CA PRO A 51 -10.21 7.88 14.87
C PRO A 51 -8.92 7.04 14.94
N LYS A 52 -9.03 5.70 14.98
CA LYS A 52 -7.91 4.79 15.07
C LYS A 52 -8.13 3.53 14.24
N GLN A 53 -7.16 3.15 13.42
CA GLN A 53 -7.26 1.94 12.61
C GLN A 53 -7.05 0.69 13.48
N ALA A 54 -7.76 -0.41 13.18
CA ALA A 54 -7.57 -1.69 13.86
C ALA A 54 -6.11 -2.17 13.82
N THR A 55 -5.40 -1.90 12.73
CA THR A 55 -3.97 -2.18 12.57
C THR A 55 -3.12 -1.48 13.64
N GLU A 56 -3.39 -0.20 13.92
CA GLU A 56 -2.67 0.55 14.95
C GLU A 56 -2.89 -0.06 16.33
N LEU A 57 -4.14 -0.40 16.66
CA LEU A 57 -4.45 -1.03 17.95
C LEU A 57 -3.72 -2.36 18.11
N ILE A 58 -3.67 -3.18 17.07
CA ILE A 58 -2.97 -4.48 17.09
C ILE A 58 -1.46 -4.29 17.32
N ILE A 59 -0.87 -3.30 16.65
CA ILE A 59 0.55 -2.97 16.79
C ILE A 59 0.86 -2.50 18.22
N GLU A 60 0.05 -1.59 18.77
CA GLU A 60 0.21 -1.08 20.13
C GLU A 60 0.10 -2.18 21.21
N ASN A 61 -0.66 -3.23 20.94
CA ASN A 61 -0.78 -4.39 21.82
C ASN A 61 0.36 -5.41 21.63
N GLY A 62 1.41 -5.08 20.86
CA GLY A 62 2.58 -5.94 20.66
C GLY A 62 2.33 -7.14 19.74
N LEU A 63 1.24 -7.11 18.95
CA LEU A 63 0.85 -8.20 18.04
C LEU A 63 1.16 -7.87 16.57
N GLY A 64 1.96 -6.83 16.32
CA GLY A 64 2.28 -6.29 15.00
C GLY A 64 2.93 -7.31 14.06
N ASP A 65 3.97 -8.01 14.51
CA ASP A 65 4.76 -8.92 13.66
C ASP A 65 3.92 -10.08 13.14
N GLY A 66 3.25 -10.78 14.06
CA GLY A 66 2.36 -11.90 13.70
C GLY A 66 1.23 -11.45 12.78
N PHE A 67 0.69 -10.24 13.00
CA PHE A 67 -0.34 -9.67 12.15
C PHE A 67 0.15 -9.35 10.74
N CYS A 68 1.29 -8.66 10.60
CA CYS A 68 1.82 -8.26 9.30
C CYS A 68 2.28 -9.48 8.49
N ILE A 69 3.10 -10.36 9.09
CA ILE A 69 3.59 -11.58 8.43
C ILE A 69 2.42 -12.51 8.08
N GLY A 70 1.45 -12.69 8.99
CA GLY A 70 0.25 -13.49 8.72
C GLY A 70 -0.56 -12.95 7.53
N ASN A 71 -0.70 -11.63 7.41
CA ASN A 71 -1.37 -11.03 6.26
C ASN A 71 -0.57 -11.19 4.96
N ILE A 72 0.76 -11.03 4.98
CA ILE A 72 1.63 -11.28 3.83
C ILE A 72 1.42 -12.71 3.31
N LEU A 73 1.49 -13.71 4.19
CA LEU A 73 1.27 -15.11 3.83
C LEU A 73 -0.13 -15.34 3.25
N LYS A 74 -1.17 -14.79 3.90
CA LYS A 74 -2.55 -14.90 3.44
C LYS A 74 -2.74 -14.35 2.02
N TYR A 75 -2.22 -13.17 1.71
CA TYR A 75 -2.42 -12.55 0.39
C TYR A 75 -1.53 -13.17 -0.68
N ALA A 76 -0.31 -13.59 -0.34
CA ALA A 76 0.53 -14.38 -1.24
C ALA A 76 -0.14 -15.71 -1.63
N GLN A 77 -0.77 -16.40 -0.67
CA GLN A 77 -1.49 -17.65 -0.93
C GLN A 77 -2.78 -17.47 -1.75
N ARG A 78 -3.41 -16.29 -1.68
CA ARG A 78 -4.62 -15.97 -2.45
C ARG A 78 -4.33 -15.67 -3.91
N TYR A 79 -3.19 -15.06 -4.22
CA TYR A 79 -2.85 -14.66 -5.58
C TYR A 79 -2.79 -15.88 -6.52
N GLY A 80 -3.53 -15.82 -7.64
CA GLY A 80 -3.68 -16.92 -8.58
C GLY A 80 -4.71 -17.98 -8.16
N LYS A 81 -5.31 -17.86 -6.97
CA LYS A 81 -6.35 -18.79 -6.47
C LYS A 81 -7.70 -18.10 -6.31
N LYS A 82 -7.75 -17.04 -5.51
CA LYS A 82 -8.96 -16.26 -5.25
C LYS A 82 -8.98 -15.05 -6.17
N ASP A 83 -10.02 -14.95 -6.99
CA ASP A 83 -10.18 -13.87 -7.98
C ASP A 83 -9.04 -13.84 -9.03
N GLY A 84 -8.40 -14.99 -9.29
CA GLY A 84 -7.31 -15.13 -10.24
C GLY A 84 -6.05 -14.34 -9.85
N HIS A 85 -5.41 -13.70 -10.83
CA HIS A 85 -4.23 -12.87 -10.62
C HIS A 85 -4.59 -11.45 -10.19
N ASN A 86 -5.36 -11.31 -9.12
CA ASN A 86 -5.80 -10.02 -8.62
C ASN A 86 -4.63 -9.20 -8.07
N LYS A 87 -4.27 -8.10 -8.74
CA LYS A 87 -3.17 -7.21 -8.33
C LYS A 87 -3.33 -6.63 -6.91
N ASN A 88 -4.57 -6.52 -6.43
CA ASN A 88 -4.85 -6.03 -5.07
C ASN A 88 -4.35 -6.98 -3.97
N ASP A 89 -4.10 -8.26 -4.27
CA ASP A 89 -3.45 -9.16 -3.32
C ASP A 89 -1.96 -8.82 -3.21
N LEU A 90 -1.28 -8.51 -4.33
CA LEU A 90 0.12 -8.06 -4.32
C LEU A 90 0.29 -6.70 -3.65
N PHE A 91 -0.63 -5.75 -3.88
CA PHE A 91 -0.60 -4.46 -3.18
C PHE A 91 -0.74 -4.61 -1.67
N LYS A 92 -1.55 -5.57 -1.19
CA LYS A 92 -1.64 -5.86 0.24
C LYS A 92 -0.36 -6.47 0.78
N VAL A 93 0.27 -7.39 0.06
CA VAL A 93 1.59 -7.93 0.44
C VAL A 93 2.59 -6.78 0.62
N ILE A 94 2.68 -5.87 -0.34
CA ILE A 94 3.60 -4.72 -0.28
C ILE A 94 3.24 -3.79 0.89
N HIS A 95 1.96 -3.47 1.08
CA HIS A 95 1.49 -2.61 2.17
C HIS A 95 1.88 -3.19 3.54
N TYR A 96 1.58 -4.47 3.81
CA TYR A 96 1.95 -5.09 5.09
C TYR A 96 3.46 -5.21 5.27
N ALA A 97 4.24 -5.38 4.20
CA ALA A 97 5.69 -5.33 4.28
C ALA A 97 6.19 -3.92 4.66
N ILE A 98 5.60 -2.85 4.11
CA ILE A 98 5.90 -1.46 4.48
C ILE A 98 5.59 -1.20 5.95
N ILE A 99 4.46 -1.70 6.45
CA ILE A 99 4.12 -1.59 7.89
C ILE A 99 5.16 -2.33 8.74
N GLN A 100 5.54 -3.56 8.39
CA GLN A 100 6.57 -4.28 9.16
C GLN A 100 7.92 -3.55 9.16
N LEU A 101 8.33 -3.03 7.99
CA LEU A 101 9.54 -2.21 7.91
C LEU A 101 9.47 -1.02 8.86
N SER A 102 8.32 -0.35 8.97
CA SER A 102 8.16 0.77 9.91
C SER A 102 8.27 0.34 11.37
N GLN A 103 7.83 -0.87 11.72
CA GLN A 103 7.96 -1.41 13.07
C GLN A 103 9.42 -1.76 13.42
N ASP A 104 10.21 -2.25 12.48
CA ASP A 104 11.52 -2.82 12.79
C ASP A 104 12.69 -1.89 12.50
N HIS A 105 12.53 -0.96 11.54
CA HIS A 105 13.68 -0.28 10.92
C HIS A 105 13.54 1.24 10.77
N TYR A 106 12.35 1.80 10.94
CA TYR A 106 12.11 3.25 10.77
C TYR A 106 11.50 3.90 12.03
N LYS A 107 11.82 3.35 13.21
CA LYS A 107 11.48 3.92 14.52
C LYS A 107 12.38 5.10 14.89
#